data_AF-V9LH60-F1
#
_entry.id   AF-V9LH60-F1
#
_cell.length_a   1.000
_cell.length_b   1.000
_cell.length_c   1.000
_cell.angle_alpha   90.00
_cell.angle_beta   90.00
_cell.angle_gamma   90.00
#
_symmetry.space_group_name_H-M   'P 1'
#
loop_
_entity.id
_entity.type
_entity.pdbx_description
1 polymer ?
#
loop_
_entity_poly.entity_id
_entity_poly.type
_entity_poly.pdbx_seq_one_letter_code
_entity_poly.pdbx_strand_id
1 'polypeptide(L)'
;STGVVYRRSLATCSNVIPLFLRRFQDLKVNCIHLEEESWLDMRQRIMNVKSRCVSWTHYATLREESVFKASVENPNWNSVILLLVWLWRTAY
;
A
#
# COMPACT_ATOMS: atom_id res chain seq x y z
N SER A 1 21.58 -6.05 17.41
CA SER A 1 20.62 -5.58 16.38
C SER A 1 19.62 -6.69 16.11
N THR A 2 18.32 -6.37 15.99
CA THR A 2 17.23 -7.35 15.82
C THR A 2 17.26 -8.10 14.48
N GLY A 3 18.04 -7.66 13.50
CA GLY A 3 18.12 -8.28 12.17
C GLY A 3 16.97 -7.87 11.23
N VAL A 4 16.09 -6.99 11.70
CA VAL A 4 14.97 -6.43 10.94
C VAL A 4 15.36 -5.07 10.38
N VAL A 5 15.26 -4.91 9.06
CA VAL A 5 15.45 -3.64 8.36
C VAL A 5 14.10 -2.99 8.17
N TYR A 6 13.92 -1.79 8.74
CA TYR A 6 12.72 -0.99 8.54
C TYR A 6 12.96 0.08 7.49
N ARG A 7 11.98 0.28 6.61
CA ARG A 7 11.96 1.38 5.65
C ARG A 7 10.56 1.94 5.51
N ARG A 8 10.46 3.27 5.52
CA ARG A 8 9.25 4.02 5.18
C ARG A 8 9.54 4.92 3.99
N SER A 9 8.60 4.99 3.06
CA SER A 9 8.71 5.83 1.87
C SER A 9 7.35 6.43 1.49
N LEU A 10 7.41 7.57 0.82
CA LEU A 10 6.24 8.24 0.25
C LEU A 10 6.38 8.21 -1.28
N ALA A 11 5.47 7.51 -1.94
CA ALA A 11 5.39 7.45 -3.39
C ALA A 11 4.40 8.50 -3.91
N THR A 12 4.75 9.13 -5.02
CA THR A 12 3.87 10.07 -5.75
C THR A 12 3.43 9.38 -7.02
N CYS A 13 2.13 9.19 -7.18
CA CYS A 13 1.52 8.52 -8.32
C CYS A 13 0.67 9.51 -9.11
N SER A 14 0.58 9.31 -10.43
CA SER A 14 -0.28 10.14 -11.28
C SER A 14 -1.75 9.81 -11.03
N ASN A 15 -2.60 10.84 -10.91
CA ASN A 15 -4.03 10.63 -10.72
C ASN A 15 -4.73 10.33 -12.06
N VAL A 16 -5.07 9.05 -12.26
CA VAL A 16 -5.72 8.55 -13.48
C VAL A 16 -7.23 8.35 -13.34
N ILE A 17 -7.90 9.18 -12.52
CA ILE A 17 -9.35 9.04 -12.33
C ILE A 17 -10.16 9.30 -13.61
N PRO A 18 -11.25 8.53 -13.82
CA PRO A 18 -12.19 8.77 -14.90
C PRO A 18 -12.73 10.20 -14.97
N LEU A 19 -12.95 10.71 -16.19
CA LEU A 19 -13.39 12.09 -16.44
C LEU A 19 -14.69 12.47 -15.70
N PHE A 20 -15.63 11.54 -15.54
CA PHE A 20 -16.90 11.84 -14.85
C PHE A 20 -16.69 12.12 -13.35
N LEU A 21 -15.67 11.53 -12.71
CA LEU A 21 -15.31 11.80 -11.31
C LEU A 21 -14.53 13.11 -11.16
N ARG A 22 -13.87 13.60 -12.21
CA ARG A 22 -13.16 14.90 -12.19
C ARG A 22 -14.09 16.11 -12.07
N ARG A 23 -15.42 15.90 -12.15
CA ARG A 23 -16.42 16.94 -11.86
C ARG A 23 -16.39 17.35 -10.38
N PHE A 24 -16.00 16.45 -9.49
CA PHE A 24 -15.77 16.75 -8.08
C PHE A 24 -14.41 17.44 -7.94
N GLN A 25 -14.41 18.71 -7.52
CA GLN A 25 -13.18 19.52 -7.43
C GLN A 25 -12.12 18.87 -6.53
N ASP A 26 -12.55 18.20 -5.46
CA ASP A 26 -11.65 17.54 -4.50
C ASP A 26 -10.92 16.33 -5.10
N LEU A 27 -11.49 15.70 -6.13
CA LEU A 27 -10.84 14.61 -6.87
C LEU A 27 -9.94 15.13 -7.99
N LYS A 28 -10.00 16.43 -8.31
CA LYS A 28 -9.23 17.09 -9.37
C LYS A 28 -7.80 17.46 -8.91
N VAL A 29 -7.09 16.48 -8.38
CA VAL A 29 -5.66 16.57 -8.03
C VAL A 29 -4.81 15.93 -9.13
N ASN A 30 -3.61 16.45 -9.40
CA ASN A 30 -2.74 15.91 -10.47
C ASN A 30 -2.02 14.62 -10.03
N CYS A 31 -1.73 14.50 -8.74
CA CYS A 31 -1.05 13.35 -8.17
C CYS A 31 -1.73 12.90 -6.88
N ILE A 32 -1.55 11.62 -6.57
CA ILE A 32 -1.92 11.01 -5.30
C ILE A 32 -0.65 10.54 -4.61
N HIS A 33 -0.66 10.55 -3.29
CA HIS A 33 0.45 10.09 -2.48
C HIS A 33 0.08 8.78 -1.78
N LEU A 34 1.00 7.82 -1.85
CA LEU A 34 0.92 6.53 -1.18
C LEU A 34 2.08 6.48 -0.18
N GLU A 35 1.78 6.16 1.07
CA GLU A 35 2.81 5.85 2.05
C GLU A 35 3.00 4.33 2.10
N GLU A 36 4.24 3.88 2.07
CA GLU A 36 4.63 2.49 2.19
C GLU A 36 5.60 2.31 3.36
N GLU A 37 5.28 1.39 4.25
CA GLU A 37 6.14 0.94 5.34
C GLU A 37 6.49 -0.53 5.12
N SER A 38 7.77 -0.87 5.33
CA SER A 38 8.25 -2.24 5.15
C SER A 38 9.18 -2.66 6.27
N TRP A 39 9.08 -3.92 6.66
CA TRP A 39 9.92 -4.59 7.65
C TRP A 39 10.48 -5.87 7.03
N LEU A 40 11.78 -5.89 6.75
CA LEU A 40 12.48 -7.06 6.23
C LEU A 40 13.24 -7.76 7.36
N ASP A 41 12.77 -8.92 7.76
CA ASP A 41 13.50 -9.82 8.65
C ASP A 41 14.43 -10.71 7.81
N MET A 42 15.73 -10.41 7.87
CA MET A 42 16.76 -11.15 7.14
C MET A 42 16.97 -12.58 7.67
N ARG A 43 16.63 -12.85 8.94
CA ARG A 43 16.80 -14.17 9.56
C ARG A 43 15.67 -15.10 9.16
N GLN A 44 14.43 -14.59 9.20
CA GLN A 44 13.25 -15.34 8.81
C GLN A 44 13.01 -15.35 7.30
N ARG A 45 13.71 -14.47 6.55
CA ARG A 45 13.48 -14.22 5.11
C ARG A 45 12.02 -13.85 4.83
N ILE A 46 11.47 -13.01 5.71
CA ILE A 46 10.10 -12.51 5.63
C ILE A 46 10.15 -10.99 5.46
N MET A 47 9.40 -10.47 4.50
CA MET A 47 9.16 -9.04 4.35
C MET A 47 7.68 -8.76 4.56
N ASN A 48 7.37 -7.86 5.47
CA ASN A 48 6.03 -7.31 5.66
C ASN A 48 6.01 -5.93 5.02
N VAL A 49 4.97 -5.64 4.23
CA VAL A 49 4.76 -4.35 3.60
C VAL A 49 3.35 -3.88 3.94
N LYS A 50 3.22 -2.60 4.28
CA LYS A 50 1.95 -1.92 4.51
C LYS A 50 1.92 -0.65 3.68
N SER A 51 0.91 -0.53 2.83
CA SER A 51 0.73 0.62 1.96
C SER A 51 -0.60 1.29 2.22
N ARG A 52 -0.64 2.61 2.24
CA ARG A 52 -1.87 3.39 2.43
C ARG A 52 -1.92 4.62 1.55
N CYS A 53 -3.10 4.92 1.02
CA CYS A 53 -3.33 6.21 0.36
C CYS A 53 -3.50 7.31 1.41
N VAL A 54 -2.74 8.40 1.24
CA VAL A 54 -2.81 9.56 2.14
C VAL A 54 -3.54 10.75 1.52
N SER A 55 -3.71 10.80 0.19
CA SER A 55 -4.36 11.93 -0.49
C SER A 55 -5.89 11.96 -0.37
N TRP A 56 -6.56 10.81 -0.34
CA TRP A 56 -8.04 10.73 -0.41
C TRP A 56 -8.69 10.21 0.88
N THR A 57 -8.01 10.32 2.01
CA THR A 57 -8.44 9.75 3.29
C THR A 57 -9.78 10.28 3.78
N HIS A 58 -10.24 11.43 3.28
CA HIS A 58 -11.56 11.97 3.56
C HIS A 58 -12.71 11.20 2.87
N TYR A 59 -12.46 10.64 1.68
CA TYR A 59 -13.49 9.93 0.89
C TYR A 59 -13.38 8.42 1.01
N ALA A 60 -12.16 7.89 0.93
CA ALA A 60 -11.91 6.47 0.92
C ALA A 60 -10.62 6.17 1.69
N THR A 61 -10.67 5.10 2.47
CA THR A 61 -9.47 4.50 3.03
C THR A 61 -9.07 3.33 2.13
N LEU A 62 -7.94 3.51 1.44
CA LEU A 62 -7.24 2.46 0.73
C LEU A 62 -6.04 2.01 1.57
N ARG A 63 -6.04 0.75 1.98
CA ARG A 63 -4.93 0.11 2.66
C ARG A 63 -4.64 -1.24 2.04
N GLU A 64 -3.36 -1.54 1.95
CA GLU A 64 -2.83 -2.84 1.56
C GLU A 64 -1.90 -3.32 2.66
N GLU A 65 -2.02 -4.59 3.02
CA GLU A 65 -1.00 -5.28 3.80
C GLU A 65 -0.55 -6.52 3.02
N SER A 66 0.75 -6.67 2.82
CA SER A 66 1.31 -7.82 2.11
C SER A 66 2.47 -8.44 2.88
N VAL A 67 2.58 -9.76 2.78
CA VAL A 67 3.64 -10.55 3.41
C VAL A 67 4.31 -11.39 2.33
N PHE A 68 5.61 -11.16 2.14
CA PHE A 68 6.47 -11.93 1.25
C PHE A 68 7.31 -12.89 2.09
N LYS A 69 7.29 -14.17 1.72
CA LYS A 69 8.09 -15.21 2.37
C LYS A 69 8.45 -16.30 1.36
N ALA A 70 9.48 -17.08 1.65
CA ALA A 70 9.81 -18.24 0.83
C ALA A 70 8.60 -19.17 0.66
N SER A 71 8.38 -19.66 -0.56
CA SER A 71 7.29 -20.60 -0.85
C SER A 71 7.56 -21.94 -0.14
N VAL A 72 6.49 -22.56 0.34
CA VAL A 72 6.54 -23.90 0.96
C VAL A 72 6.80 -24.98 -0.11
N GLU A 73 6.33 -24.75 -1.34
CA GLU A 73 6.42 -25.69 -2.46
C GLU A 73 7.80 -25.68 -3.12
N ASN A 74 8.42 -24.50 -3.22
CA ASN A 74 9.75 -24.33 -3.82
C ASN A 74 10.54 -23.25 -3.06
N PRO A 75 11.63 -23.61 -2.35
CA PRO A 75 12.44 -22.66 -1.58
C PRO A 75 13.12 -21.54 -2.40
N ASN A 76 13.20 -21.69 -3.73
CA ASN A 76 13.72 -20.66 -4.64
C ASN A 76 12.67 -19.66 -5.10
N TRP A 77 11.39 -19.88 -4.78
CA TRP A 77 10.29 -18.98 -5.12
C TRP A 77 9.84 -18.20 -3.89
N ASN A 78 9.33 -16.99 -4.14
CA ASN A 78 8.68 -16.18 -3.12
C ASN A 78 7.17 -16.32 -3.25
N SER A 79 6.52 -16.64 -2.13
CA SER A 79 5.08 -16.55 -1.98
C SER A 79 4.71 -15.17 -1.46
N VAL A 80 3.59 -14.64 -1.95
CA VAL A 80 3.01 -13.38 -1.48
C VAL A 80 1.60 -13.64 -0.97
N ILE A 81 1.31 -13.11 0.22
CA ILE A 81 -0.04 -13.04 0.78
C ILE A 81 -0.42 -11.57 0.74
N LEU A 82 -1.53 -11.24 0.08
CA LEU A 82 -2.00 -9.87 -0.13
C LEU A 82 -3.37 -9.68 0.51
N LEU A 83 -3.49 -8.70 1.39
CA LEU A 83 -4.75 -8.25 1.98
C LEU A 83 -5.03 -6.82 1.52
N LEU A 84 -6.10 -6.67 0.74
CA LEU A 84 -6.60 -5.36 0.31
C LEU A 84 -7.82 -4.97 1.15
N VAL A 85 -7.75 -3.79 1.74
CA VAL A 85 -8.85 -3.21 2.53
C VAL A 85 -9.28 -1.89 1.89
N TRP A 86 -10.55 -1.88 1.45
CA TRP A 86 -11.21 -0.71 0.87
C TRP A 86 -12.41 -0.33 1.74
N LEU A 87 -12.40 0.88 2.29
CA LEU A 87 -13.51 1.43 3.05
C LEU A 87 -13.91 2.78 2.49
N TRP A 88 -15.12 2.86 1.95
CA TRP A 88 -15.75 4.15 1.64
C TRP A 88 -16.14 4.81 2.96
N ARG A 89 -15.67 6.04 3.17
CA ARG A 89 -16.18 6.87 4.25
C ARG A 89 -17.40 7.59 3.68
N THR A 90 -18.59 7.22 4.15
CA THR A 90 -19.78 8.02 3.87
C THR A 90 -19.56 9.39 4.54
N ALA A 91 -19.38 10.41 3.71
CA ALA A 91 -19.52 11.79 4.15
C ALA A 91 -20.99 11.96 4.59
N TYR A 92 -21.20 12.33 5.86
CA TYR A 92 -22.45 12.92 6.31
C TYR A 92 -22.44 14.40 5.95
#